data_AF-A0A947FCJ9-F1
#
_entry.id   AF-A0A947FCJ9-F1
#
_cell.length_a   1.000
_cell.length_b   1.000
_cell.length_c   1.000
_cell.angle_alpha   90.00
_cell.angle_beta   90.00
_cell.angle_gamma   90.00
#
_symmetry.space_group_name_H-M   'P 1'
#
loop_
_entity.id
_entity.type
_entity.pdbx_description
1 polymer ?
#
loop_
_entity_poly.entity_id
_entity_poly.type
_entity_poly.pdbx_seq_one_letter_code
_entity_poly.pdbx_strand_id
1 'polypeptide(L)'
;MKIKKNIATSIFMLLIVILFVSSVLTSCKCLSCSQEEAKVPIEVLEKADSFIVSSTGKDFFDKYITADFFKTKHTPPYYELAYKLFMPDKPYVSATIKFTVDSVGNVMKNRDIVGIPRCRYFPEECNFKIDEQTARLIASEKGLKEGIKEWDAGFLWDFKRERYVWNILSTLNEFGGEDNYKATGQEMIIDPTSGEVLALNDWRVN
;
A
#
# COMPACT_ATOMS: atom_id res chain seq x y z
N MET A 1 -68.84 2.95 17.33
CA MET A 1 -67.72 2.60 18.24
C MET A 1 -66.61 1.84 17.48
N LYS A 2 -65.94 2.46 16.50
CA LYS A 2 -64.85 1.82 15.71
C LYS A 2 -63.64 2.73 15.43
N ILE A 3 -63.78 4.06 15.55
CA ILE A 3 -62.76 5.03 15.12
C ILE A 3 -61.64 5.22 16.17
N LYS A 4 -61.94 5.16 17.47
CA LYS A 4 -60.92 5.34 18.54
C LYS A 4 -59.90 4.20 18.64
N LYS A 5 -60.24 2.99 18.19
CA LYS A 5 -59.37 1.80 18.32
C LYS A 5 -58.20 1.82 17.33
N ASN A 6 -58.38 2.43 16.15
CA ASN A 6 -57.37 2.45 15.08
C ASN A 6 -56.28 3.51 15.30
N ILE A 7 -56.58 4.61 16.00
CA ILE A 7 -55.61 5.67 16.29
C ILE A 7 -54.65 5.19 17.40
N ALA A 8 -55.18 4.49 18.41
CA ALA A 8 -54.37 3.95 19.50
C ALA A 8 -53.38 2.87 19.03
N THR A 9 -53.79 1.98 18.12
CA THR A 9 -52.88 0.97 17.53
C THR A 9 -51.85 1.57 16.60
N SER A 10 -52.17 2.65 15.88
CA SER A 10 -51.23 3.34 14.99
C SER A 10 -50.16 4.13 15.75
N ILE A 11 -50.52 4.78 16.87
CA ILE A 11 -49.56 5.47 17.75
C ILE A 11 -48.64 4.46 18.47
N PHE A 12 -49.18 3.32 18.89
CA PHE A 12 -48.40 2.28 19.56
C PHE A 12 -47.39 1.61 18.61
N MET A 13 -47.76 1.38 17.34
CA MET A 13 -46.83 0.90 16.30
C MET A 13 -45.72 1.92 15.99
N LEU A 14 -46.03 3.22 15.97
CA LEU A 14 -45.03 4.27 15.70
C LEU A 14 -43.97 4.36 16.82
N LEU A 15 -44.38 4.19 18.08
CA LEU A 15 -43.47 4.18 19.24
C LEU A 15 -42.52 2.97 19.24
N ILE A 16 -42.99 1.80 18.79
CA ILE A 16 -42.15 0.60 18.68
C ILE A 16 -41.08 0.76 17.60
N VAL A 17 -41.42 1.40 16.47
CA VAL A 17 -40.46 1.68 15.39
C VAL A 17 -39.39 2.68 15.84
N ILE A 18 -39.75 3.71 16.59
CA ILE A 18 -38.79 4.69 17.13
C ILE A 18 -37.83 4.04 18.14
N LEU A 19 -38.32 3.14 18.99
CA LEU A 19 -37.49 2.37 19.92
C LEU A 19 -36.53 1.41 19.20
N PHE A 20 -36.97 0.76 18.11
CA PHE A 20 -36.11 -0.13 17.31
C PHE A 20 -35.04 0.62 16.49
N VAL A 21 -35.31 1.84 16.01
CA VAL A 21 -34.28 2.63 15.30
C VAL A 21 -33.21 3.15 16.26
N SER A 22 -33.56 3.39 17.53
CA SER A 22 -32.59 3.84 18.54
C SER A 22 -31.62 2.76 19.01
N SER A 23 -31.98 1.46 18.91
CA SER A 23 -31.12 0.35 19.35
C SER A 23 -30.12 -0.13 18.30
N VAL A 24 -30.27 0.25 17.02
CA VAL A 24 -29.30 -0.08 15.95
C VAL A 24 -28.12 0.91 15.92
N LEU A 25 -28.25 2.09 16.53
CA LEU A 25 -27.17 3.09 16.60
C LEU A 25 -26.18 2.86 17.76
N THR A 26 -26.43 1.90 18.65
CA THR A 26 -25.61 1.66 19.85
C THR A 26 -24.70 0.43 19.77
N SER A 27 -24.65 -0.27 18.63
CA SER A 27 -23.85 -1.49 18.46
C SER A 27 -22.60 -1.29 17.60
N CYS A 28 -21.83 -0.24 17.89
CA CYS A 28 -20.39 -0.22 17.65
C CYS A 28 -19.69 0.32 18.90
N LYS A 29 -19.83 -0.38 20.03
CA LYS A 29 -18.81 -0.29 21.09
C LYS A 29 -17.59 -1.04 20.58
N CYS A 30 -16.72 -0.36 19.84
CA CYS A 30 -15.35 -0.83 19.65
C CYS A 30 -14.75 -1.00 21.04
N LEU A 31 -14.64 -2.25 21.50
CA LEU A 31 -13.70 -2.62 22.54
C LEU A 31 -12.33 -2.14 22.06
N SER A 32 -11.81 -1.07 22.67
CA SER A 32 -10.40 -0.70 22.72
C SER A 32 -9.55 -1.24 21.56
N CYS A 33 -9.56 -0.55 20.42
CA CYS A 33 -8.43 -0.64 19.49
C CYS A 33 -7.27 0.14 20.10
N SER A 34 -6.71 -0.34 21.22
CA SER A 34 -5.44 0.17 21.75
C SER A 34 -4.30 -0.50 20.99
N GLN A 35 -4.13 -0.14 19.72
CA GLN A 35 -2.80 -0.24 19.15
C GLN A 35 -2.04 0.93 19.77
N GLU A 36 -1.08 0.65 20.65
CA GLU A 36 -0.13 1.67 21.11
C GLU A 36 0.62 2.18 19.89
N GLU A 37 0.21 3.34 19.38
CA GLU A 37 0.96 4.06 18.35
C GLU A 37 2.39 4.27 18.86
N ALA A 38 3.39 3.91 18.05
CA ALA A 38 4.77 4.15 18.42
C ALA A 38 4.99 5.66 18.62
N LYS A 39 5.24 6.07 19.87
CA LYS A 39 5.56 7.47 20.20
C LYS A 39 6.99 7.79 19.76
N VAL A 40 7.16 8.15 18.49
CA VAL A 40 8.43 8.64 17.96
C VAL A 40 8.62 10.10 18.42
N PRO A 41 9.76 10.46 19.04
CA PRO A 41 10.05 11.85 19.40
C PRO A 41 10.00 12.77 18.17
N ILE A 42 9.46 13.98 18.32
CA ILE A 42 9.27 14.90 17.19
C ILE A 42 10.59 15.22 16.47
N GLU A 43 11.69 15.39 17.21
CA GLU A 43 13.02 15.64 16.65
C GLU A 43 13.55 14.47 15.80
N VAL A 44 13.19 13.24 16.15
CA VAL A 44 13.52 12.02 15.39
C VAL A 44 12.69 11.99 14.11
N LEU A 45 11.41 12.33 14.21
CA LEU A 45 10.49 12.39 13.06
C LEU A 45 10.90 13.48 12.07
N GLU A 46 11.22 14.69 12.53
CA GLU A 46 11.66 15.79 11.66
C GLU A 46 12.92 15.47 10.85
N LYS A 47 13.88 14.74 11.44
CA LYS A 47 15.07 14.25 10.72
C LYS A 47 14.72 13.16 9.71
N ALA A 48 13.79 12.28 10.05
CA ALA A 48 13.29 11.26 9.14
C ALA A 48 12.55 11.86 7.94
N ASP A 49 11.68 12.84 8.17
CA ASP A 49 11.02 13.63 7.12
C ASP A 49 12.05 14.33 6.25
N SER A 50 13.04 15.00 6.87
CA SER A 50 14.13 15.67 6.16
C SER A 50 14.92 14.70 5.27
N PHE A 51 15.13 13.46 5.73
CA PHE A 51 15.78 12.43 4.94
C PHE A 51 14.96 12.06 3.69
N ILE A 52 13.65 11.82 3.82
CA ILE A 52 12.79 11.53 2.67
C ILE A 52 12.72 12.73 1.72
N VAL A 53 12.54 13.94 2.25
CA VAL A 53 12.51 15.20 1.48
C VAL A 53 13.82 15.43 0.74
N SER A 54 14.95 15.03 1.30
CA SER A 54 16.25 15.15 0.63
C SER A 54 16.35 14.33 -0.66
N SER A 55 15.59 13.23 -0.76
CA SER A 55 15.53 12.36 -1.94
C SER A 55 14.36 12.70 -2.88
N THR A 56 13.21 13.04 -2.32
CA THR A 56 11.95 13.21 -3.07
C THR A 56 11.63 14.66 -3.43
N GLY A 57 12.18 15.63 -2.70
CA GLY A 57 11.77 17.02 -2.76
C GLY A 57 10.52 17.31 -1.94
N LYS A 58 10.42 18.55 -1.44
CA LYS A 58 9.39 18.95 -0.46
C LYS A 58 7.98 18.85 -1.02
N ASP A 59 7.77 19.34 -2.24
CA ASP A 59 6.44 19.37 -2.86
C ASP A 59 5.88 17.96 -3.09
N PHE A 60 6.73 17.00 -3.45
CA PHE A 60 6.33 15.61 -3.63
C PHE A 60 6.00 14.96 -2.29
N PHE A 61 6.85 15.16 -1.28
CA PHE A 61 6.64 14.66 0.07
C PHE A 61 5.32 15.17 0.66
N ASP A 62 5.12 16.49 0.70
CA ASP A 62 3.93 17.11 1.29
C ASP A 62 2.63 16.64 0.61
N LYS A 63 2.70 16.37 -0.70
CA LYS A 63 1.52 15.99 -1.49
C LYS A 63 1.16 14.51 -1.37
N TYR A 64 2.15 13.63 -1.21
CA TYR A 64 1.95 12.20 -1.45
C TYR A 64 2.51 11.27 -0.37
N ILE A 65 3.29 11.77 0.60
CA ILE A 65 3.92 10.94 1.62
C ILE A 65 3.43 11.35 3.01
N THR A 66 2.98 10.36 3.78
CA THR A 66 2.52 10.59 5.16
C THR A 66 3.08 9.51 6.09
N ALA A 67 3.44 9.87 7.32
CA ALA A 67 3.87 8.90 8.33
C ALA A 67 2.76 7.87 8.62
N ASP A 68 3.16 6.61 8.77
CA ASP A 68 2.29 5.48 9.14
C ASP A 68 2.70 4.99 10.54
N PHE A 69 2.12 5.60 11.57
CA PHE A 69 2.42 5.27 12.97
C PHE A 69 1.92 3.88 13.39
N PHE A 70 0.93 3.32 12.68
CA PHE A 70 0.45 1.95 12.92
C PHE A 70 1.48 0.90 12.51
N LYS A 71 2.24 1.16 11.44
CA LYS A 71 3.31 0.28 10.97
C LYS A 71 4.69 0.61 11.52
N THR A 72 4.84 1.78 12.13
CA THR A 72 6.08 2.20 12.79
C THR A 72 6.29 1.36 14.05
N LYS A 73 7.51 0.86 14.24
CA LYS A 73 7.88 0.06 15.41
C LYS A 73 9.03 0.71 16.15
N HIS A 74 8.96 0.67 17.47
CA HIS A 74 10.08 1.03 18.34
C HIS A 74 10.72 -0.25 18.85
N THR A 75 12.00 -0.46 18.54
CA THR A 75 12.82 -1.54 19.07
C THR A 75 14.10 -0.90 19.61
N PRO A 76 14.12 -0.53 20.91
CA PRO A 76 15.21 0.24 21.49
C PRO A 76 16.60 -0.30 21.12
N PRO A 77 17.55 0.57 20.73
CA PRO A 77 17.46 2.03 20.67
C PRO A 77 16.90 2.60 19.34
N TYR A 78 16.31 1.77 18.49
CA TYR A 78 15.96 2.12 17.11
C TYR A 78 14.47 2.30 16.88
N TYR A 79 14.15 3.12 15.88
CA TYR A 79 12.81 3.21 15.32
C TYR A 79 12.81 2.68 13.88
N GLU A 80 11.98 1.67 13.62
CA GLU A 80 11.65 1.23 12.26
C GLU A 80 10.47 2.06 11.78
N LEU A 81 10.77 3.13 11.05
CA LEU A 81 9.78 4.09 10.58
C LEU A 81 9.08 3.55 9.33
N ALA A 82 7.77 3.78 9.26
CA ALA A 82 6.97 3.50 8.09
C ALA A 82 6.27 4.77 7.62
N TYR A 83 6.26 4.99 6.30
CA TYR A 83 5.47 6.03 5.65
C TYR A 83 4.66 5.40 4.53
N LYS A 84 3.51 6.01 4.22
CA LYS A 84 2.69 5.67 3.08
C LYS A 84 2.96 6.66 1.96
N LEU A 85 3.37 6.15 0.80
CA LEU A 85 3.32 6.88 -0.47
C LEU A 85 1.97 6.60 -1.13
N PHE A 86 1.17 7.62 -1.36
CA PHE A 86 -0.14 7.50 -2.00
C PHE A 86 -0.42 8.70 -2.90
N MET A 87 -0.80 8.44 -4.17
CA MET A 87 -1.21 9.48 -5.11
C MET A 87 -2.72 9.38 -5.38
N PRO A 88 -3.56 10.31 -4.87
CA PRO A 88 -5.01 10.25 -5.08
C PRO A 88 -5.43 10.27 -6.56
N ASP A 89 -4.66 10.97 -7.41
CA ASP A 89 -4.87 11.04 -8.85
C ASP A 89 -4.45 9.76 -9.60
N LYS A 90 -3.69 8.88 -8.94
CA LYS A 90 -3.15 7.63 -9.49
C LYS A 90 -3.23 6.54 -8.42
N PRO A 91 -4.43 5.99 -8.15
CA PRO A 91 -4.67 5.14 -6.99
C PRO A 91 -3.87 3.82 -6.98
N TYR A 92 -3.35 3.40 -8.13
CA TYR A 92 -2.41 2.28 -8.25
C TYR A 92 -1.04 2.58 -7.59
N VAL A 93 -0.71 3.85 -7.37
CA VAL A 93 0.47 4.28 -6.61
C VAL A 93 0.08 4.30 -5.13
N SER A 94 0.23 3.15 -4.49
CA SER A 94 0.04 2.99 -3.05
C SER A 94 1.14 2.07 -2.50
N ALA A 95 2.19 2.65 -1.95
CA ALA A 95 3.36 1.92 -1.49
C ALA A 95 3.75 2.30 -0.06
N THR A 96 4.57 1.45 0.55
CA THR A 96 5.11 1.67 1.89
C THR A 96 6.60 1.99 1.78
N ILE A 97 6.98 3.12 2.36
CA ILE A 97 8.37 3.51 2.61
C ILE A 97 8.78 2.98 3.99
N LYS A 98 9.95 2.37 4.09
CA LYS A 98 10.49 1.86 5.37
C LYS A 98 11.98 2.11 5.48
N PHE A 99 12.42 2.52 6.66
CA PHE A 99 13.82 2.61 7.01
C PHE A 99 13.97 2.66 8.53
N THR A 100 15.19 2.41 9.02
CA THR A 100 15.49 2.50 10.44
C THR A 100 16.25 3.78 10.76
N VAL A 101 15.90 4.41 11.88
CA VAL A 101 16.70 5.47 12.51
C VAL A 101 17.11 5.11 13.93
N ASP A 102 18.19 5.70 14.41
CA ASP A 102 18.59 5.61 15.82
C ASP A 102 17.75 6.53 16.74
N SER A 103 18.08 6.55 18.02
CA SER A 103 17.37 7.32 19.04
C SER A 103 17.45 8.83 18.87
N VAL A 104 18.33 9.35 18.01
CA VAL A 104 18.50 10.77 17.71
C VAL A 104 18.17 11.11 16.26
N GLY A 105 17.59 10.17 15.51
CA GLY A 105 17.09 10.37 14.14
C GLY A 105 18.13 10.20 13.03
N ASN A 106 19.29 9.60 13.28
CA ASN A 106 20.22 9.25 12.20
C ASN A 106 19.76 7.98 11.49
N VAL A 107 19.78 7.99 10.16
CA VAL A 107 19.42 6.82 9.34
C VAL A 107 20.48 5.73 9.44
N MET A 108 20.04 4.51 9.74
CA MET A 108 20.88 3.32 9.81
C MET A 108 21.19 2.79 8.40
N LYS A 109 22.31 3.23 7.82
CA LYS A 109 22.71 2.89 6.44
C LYS A 109 23.02 1.40 6.19
N ASN A 110 23.24 0.63 7.25
CA ASN A 110 23.49 -0.81 7.19
C ASN A 110 22.20 -1.64 7.27
N ARG A 111 21.04 -1.00 7.18
CA ARG A 111 19.72 -1.63 7.14
C ARG A 111 19.00 -1.20 5.86
N ASP A 112 18.01 -1.98 5.47
CA ASP A 112 17.25 -1.71 4.24
C ASP A 112 16.53 -0.37 4.31
N ILE A 113 16.64 0.37 3.20
CA ILE A 113 15.87 1.57 2.92
C ILE A 113 14.98 1.24 1.73
N VAL A 114 13.67 1.26 1.94
CA VAL A 114 12.68 0.76 1.00
C VAL A 114 11.77 1.89 0.57
N GLY A 115 11.51 2.00 -0.72
CA GLY A 115 10.40 2.79 -1.23
C GLY A 115 10.64 4.30 -1.34
N ILE A 116 11.86 4.81 -1.10
CA ILE A 116 12.14 6.25 -1.20
C ILE A 116 12.65 6.57 -2.60
N PRO A 117 11.82 7.12 -3.51
CA PRO A 117 12.28 7.45 -4.85
C PRO A 117 13.17 8.70 -4.86
N ARG A 118 13.94 8.89 -5.93
CA ARG A 118 14.93 9.98 -6.03
C ARG A 118 14.43 11.16 -6.86
N CYS A 119 13.18 11.54 -6.69
CA CYS A 119 12.51 12.56 -7.51
C CYS A 119 13.24 13.91 -7.54
N ARG A 120 14.01 14.24 -6.49
CA ARG A 120 14.74 15.51 -6.43
C ARG A 120 15.81 15.62 -7.51
N TYR A 121 16.47 14.50 -7.83
CA TYR A 121 17.54 14.44 -8.82
C TYR A 121 17.06 13.84 -10.14
N PHE A 122 16.02 13.00 -10.08
CA PHE A 122 15.41 12.30 -11.21
C PHE A 122 13.87 12.48 -11.17
N PRO A 123 13.34 13.66 -11.52
CA PRO A 123 11.89 13.93 -11.41
C PRO A 123 11.00 12.94 -12.16
N GLU A 124 11.52 12.34 -13.24
CA GLU A 124 10.89 11.29 -14.01
C GLU A 124 10.64 10.01 -13.20
N GLU A 125 11.45 9.68 -12.19
CA GLU A 125 11.25 8.50 -11.32
C GLU A 125 9.99 8.60 -10.46
N CYS A 126 9.31 9.75 -10.45
CA CYS A 126 8.10 10.00 -9.67
C CYS A 126 6.92 10.49 -10.53
N ASN A 127 7.11 10.50 -11.85
CA ASN A 127 6.07 10.84 -12.81
C ASN A 127 5.45 9.57 -13.41
N PHE A 128 4.79 8.77 -12.58
CA PHE A 128 4.19 7.49 -12.99
C PHE A 128 3.05 7.73 -13.98
N LYS A 129 3.23 7.36 -15.25
CA LYS A 129 2.23 7.58 -16.32
C LYS A 129 1.50 6.30 -16.72
N ILE A 130 2.13 5.17 -16.46
CA ILE A 130 1.63 3.84 -16.84
C ILE A 130 0.78 3.32 -15.69
N ASP A 131 -0.51 3.07 -15.95
CA ASP A 131 -1.40 2.35 -15.05
C ASP A 131 -1.30 0.83 -15.27
N GLU A 132 -2.03 0.05 -14.46
CA GLU A 132 -1.98 -1.41 -14.52
C GLU A 132 -2.42 -1.94 -15.89
N GLN A 133 -3.50 -1.38 -16.44
CA GLN A 133 -4.04 -1.81 -17.73
C GLN A 133 -3.02 -1.58 -18.84
N THR A 134 -2.36 -0.42 -18.85
CA THR A 134 -1.32 -0.09 -19.81
C THR A 134 -0.10 -1.00 -19.63
N ALA A 135 0.30 -1.29 -18.38
CA ALA A 135 1.40 -2.22 -18.10
C ALA A 135 1.11 -3.64 -18.62
N ARG A 136 -0.13 -4.14 -18.46
CA ARG A 136 -0.58 -5.42 -19.02
C ARG A 136 -0.57 -5.42 -20.55
N LEU A 137 -1.01 -4.34 -21.18
CA LEU A 137 -0.95 -4.20 -22.65
C LEU A 137 0.49 -4.26 -23.15
N ILE A 138 1.40 -3.52 -22.51
CA ILE A 138 2.84 -3.56 -22.83
C ILE A 138 3.38 -4.98 -22.66
N ALA A 139 3.04 -5.68 -21.57
CA ALA A 139 3.48 -7.04 -21.34
C ALA A 139 3.05 -8.01 -22.45
N SER A 140 1.79 -7.90 -22.90
CA SER A 140 1.27 -8.68 -24.02
C SER A 140 2.01 -8.37 -25.33
N GLU A 141 2.14 -7.09 -25.68
CA GLU A 141 2.82 -6.66 -26.91
C GLU A 141 4.32 -7.05 -26.94
N LYS A 142 4.94 -7.13 -25.76
CA LYS A 142 6.37 -7.47 -25.60
C LYS A 142 6.61 -8.97 -25.38
N GLY A 143 5.58 -9.79 -25.51
CA GLY A 143 5.71 -11.24 -25.57
C GLY A 143 5.85 -11.92 -24.22
N LEU A 144 5.35 -11.31 -23.13
CA LEU A 144 5.11 -12.07 -21.90
C LEU A 144 4.11 -13.18 -22.22
N LYS A 145 4.44 -14.42 -21.88
CA LYS A 145 3.55 -15.56 -22.13
C LYS A 145 2.32 -15.48 -21.25
N GLU A 146 1.16 -15.83 -21.79
CA GLU A 146 -0.03 -16.06 -20.97
C GLU A 146 0.21 -17.23 -20.00
N GLY A 147 -0.23 -17.04 -18.76
CA GLY A 147 -0.12 -18.05 -17.72
C GLY A 147 -1.28 -19.04 -17.75
N ILE A 148 -1.22 -20.05 -16.89
CA ILE A 148 -2.35 -20.94 -16.59
C ILE A 148 -3.46 -20.22 -15.79
N LYS A 149 -3.19 -18.98 -15.36
CA LYS A 149 -4.07 -18.06 -14.65
C LYS A 149 -3.83 -16.65 -15.19
N GLU A 150 -4.71 -15.71 -14.84
CA GLU A 150 -4.50 -14.29 -15.13
C GLU A 150 -3.16 -13.82 -14.55
N TRP A 151 -2.48 -12.92 -15.26
CA TRP A 151 -1.25 -12.33 -14.76
C TRP A 151 -1.49 -11.59 -13.45
N ASP A 152 -0.59 -11.79 -12.50
CA ASP A 152 -0.51 -10.94 -11.32
C ASP A 152 0.27 -9.68 -11.68
N ALA A 153 -0.25 -8.50 -11.32
CA ALA A 153 0.34 -7.22 -11.67
C ALA A 153 0.47 -6.36 -10.42
N GLY A 154 1.68 -5.89 -10.14
CA GLY A 154 1.97 -5.10 -8.95
C GLY A 154 2.83 -3.88 -9.25
N PHE A 155 2.43 -2.73 -8.70
CA PHE A 155 3.28 -1.55 -8.58
C PHE A 155 4.10 -1.65 -7.29
N LEU A 156 5.39 -1.93 -7.40
CA LEU A 156 6.22 -2.26 -6.24
C LEU A 156 7.65 -1.72 -6.35
N TRP A 157 8.36 -1.70 -5.22
CA TRP A 157 9.75 -1.28 -5.15
C TRP A 157 10.67 -2.42 -5.60
N ASP A 158 11.45 -2.22 -6.67
CA ASP A 158 12.48 -3.16 -7.11
C ASP A 158 13.80 -2.86 -6.39
N PHE A 159 14.19 -3.72 -5.45
CA PHE A 159 15.42 -3.56 -4.65
C PHE A 159 16.69 -3.54 -5.50
N LYS A 160 16.70 -4.25 -6.64
CA LYS A 160 17.87 -4.31 -7.51
C LYS A 160 18.11 -2.98 -8.23
N ARG A 161 17.04 -2.28 -8.63
CA ARG A 161 17.10 -1.00 -9.35
C ARG A 161 16.87 0.22 -8.45
N GLU A 162 16.50 0.00 -7.19
CA GLU A 162 16.18 1.04 -6.21
C GLU A 162 15.13 2.03 -6.74
N ARG A 163 14.07 1.51 -7.37
CA ARG A 163 12.98 2.33 -7.91
C ARG A 163 11.66 1.57 -7.99
N TYR A 164 10.56 2.29 -8.14
CA TYR A 164 9.26 1.69 -8.40
C TYR A 164 9.15 1.15 -9.82
N VAL A 165 8.51 -0.02 -9.96
CA VAL A 165 8.28 -0.72 -11.23
C VAL A 165 6.88 -1.30 -11.25
N TRP A 166 6.38 -1.54 -12.47
CA TRP A 166 5.37 -2.57 -12.68
C TRP A 166 6.07 -3.92 -12.78
N ASN A 167 5.66 -4.88 -11.95
CA ASN A 167 6.00 -6.29 -12.10
C ASN A 167 4.76 -7.04 -12.57
N ILE A 168 4.84 -7.67 -13.75
CA ILE A 168 3.79 -8.51 -14.32
C ILE A 168 4.28 -9.96 -14.29
N LEU A 169 3.64 -10.79 -13.47
CA LEU A 169 4.00 -12.16 -13.22
C LEU A 169 3.04 -13.12 -13.92
N SER A 170 3.61 -14.02 -14.72
CA SER A 170 2.91 -15.07 -15.44
C SER A 170 3.30 -16.45 -14.89
N THR A 171 2.36 -17.15 -14.27
CA THR A 171 2.53 -18.53 -13.83
C THR A 171 2.29 -19.48 -15.00
N LEU A 172 3.31 -20.21 -15.44
CA LEU A 172 3.23 -21.14 -16.57
C LEU A 172 2.94 -22.57 -16.15
N ASN A 173 3.36 -22.95 -14.94
CA ASN A 173 3.08 -24.25 -14.35
C ASN A 173 2.97 -24.11 -12.83
N GLU A 174 2.07 -24.86 -12.23
CA GLU A 174 1.83 -24.89 -10.79
C GLU A 174 1.30 -26.27 -10.40
N PHE A 175 1.91 -26.89 -9.39
CA PHE A 175 1.50 -28.20 -8.91
C PHE A 175 1.90 -28.39 -7.43
N GLY A 176 1.26 -29.36 -6.78
CA GLY A 176 1.41 -29.61 -5.34
C GLY A 176 0.36 -28.89 -4.49
N GLY A 177 0.28 -29.28 -3.22
CA GLY A 177 -0.50 -28.61 -2.17
C GLY A 177 0.39 -27.72 -1.30
N GLU A 178 -0.12 -27.28 -0.14
CA GLU A 178 0.59 -26.33 0.74
C GLU A 178 2.01 -26.78 1.13
N ASP A 179 2.20 -28.06 1.42
CA ASP A 179 3.48 -28.60 1.91
C ASP A 179 4.52 -28.91 0.81
N ASN A 180 4.11 -28.91 -0.47
CA ASN A 180 4.98 -29.27 -1.60
C ASN A 180 4.70 -28.44 -2.86
N TYR A 181 4.31 -27.19 -2.65
CA TYR A 181 3.99 -26.24 -3.69
C TYR A 181 5.18 -25.98 -4.59
N LYS A 182 4.98 -26.18 -5.90
CA LYS A 182 5.98 -25.92 -6.94
C LYS A 182 5.34 -25.13 -8.06
N ALA A 183 6.05 -24.13 -8.54
CA ALA A 183 5.58 -23.32 -9.64
C ALA A 183 6.74 -22.80 -10.49
N THR A 184 6.49 -22.57 -11.77
CA THR A 184 7.42 -21.91 -12.67
C THR A 184 6.68 -20.90 -13.53
N GLY A 185 7.38 -19.88 -13.99
CA GLY A 185 6.77 -18.87 -14.81
C GLY A 185 7.73 -17.86 -15.37
N GLN A 186 7.18 -16.75 -15.85
CA GLN A 186 7.91 -15.58 -16.32
C GLN A 186 7.48 -14.34 -15.56
N GLU A 187 8.38 -13.38 -15.43
CA GLU A 187 8.07 -12.03 -14.95
C GLU A 187 8.58 -11.01 -15.95
N MET A 188 7.82 -9.92 -16.13
CA MET A 188 8.24 -8.76 -16.87
C MET A 188 8.28 -7.55 -15.95
N ILE A 189 9.40 -6.85 -15.93
CA ILE A 189 9.60 -5.63 -15.16
C ILE A 189 9.51 -4.45 -16.11
N ILE A 190 8.60 -3.51 -15.84
CA ILE A 190 8.28 -2.38 -16.71
C ILE A 190 8.47 -1.06 -15.95
N ASP A 191 9.06 -0.08 -16.61
CA ASP A 191 9.18 1.28 -16.10
C ASP A 191 7.81 1.97 -16.03
N PRO A 192 7.39 2.48 -14.86
CA PRO A 192 6.07 3.06 -14.68
C PRO A 192 5.92 4.48 -15.26
N THR A 193 7.01 5.08 -15.72
CA THR A 193 7.04 6.41 -16.34
C THR A 193 7.11 6.32 -17.86
N SER A 194 7.97 5.46 -18.40
CA SER A 194 8.21 5.35 -19.85
C SER A 194 7.49 4.18 -20.51
N GLY A 195 7.12 3.13 -19.76
CA GLY A 195 6.64 1.87 -20.31
C GLY A 195 7.74 0.98 -20.90
N GLU A 196 9.01 1.33 -20.67
CA GLU A 196 10.15 0.52 -21.11
C GLU A 196 10.20 -0.82 -20.37
N VAL A 197 10.46 -1.92 -21.09
CA VAL A 197 10.69 -3.24 -20.49
C VAL A 197 12.13 -3.31 -19.99
N LEU A 198 12.28 -3.39 -18.67
CA LEU A 198 13.56 -3.40 -17.95
C LEU A 198 14.12 -4.81 -17.75
N ALA A 199 13.27 -5.82 -17.79
CA ALA A 199 13.64 -7.23 -17.76
C ALA A 199 12.48 -8.13 -18.18
N LEU A 200 12.83 -9.30 -18.70
CA LEU A 200 11.96 -10.45 -18.87
C LEU A 200 12.72 -11.67 -18.33
N ASN A 201 12.29 -12.22 -17.21
CA ASN A 201 12.99 -13.29 -16.50
C ASN A 201 12.11 -14.52 -16.36
N ASP A 202 12.73 -15.70 -16.29
CA ASP A 202 12.06 -16.90 -15.80
C ASP A 202 12.19 -16.99 -14.27
N TRP A 203 11.15 -17.44 -13.59
CA TRP A 203 11.16 -17.70 -12.14
C TRP A 203 10.71 -19.13 -11.82
N ARG A 204 11.08 -19.59 -10.62
CA ARG A 204 10.67 -20.91 -10.09
C ARG A 204 10.57 -20.92 -8.57
N VAL A 205 9.63 -21.70 -8.06
CA VAL A 205 9.52 -22.12 -6.65
C VAL A 205 9.77 -23.63 -6.61
N ASN A 206 10.74 -24.04 -5.80
CA ASN A 206 11.22 -25.42 -5.70
C ASN A 206 10.57 -26.19 -4.56
#